data_AF-A0A397CW65-F1
#
_entry.id   AF-A0A397CW65-F1
#
_cell.length_a   1.000
_cell.length_b   1.000
_cell.length_c   1.000
_cell.angle_alpha   90.00
_cell.angle_beta   90.00
_cell.angle_gamma   90.00
#
_symmetry.space_group_name_H-M   'P 1'
#
loop_
_entity.id
_entity.type
_entity.pdbx_description
1 polymer ?
#
loop_
_entity_poly.entity_id
_entity_poly.type
_entity_poly.pdbx_seq_one_letter_code
_entity_poly.pdbx_strand_id
1 'polypeptide(L)'
;MKSTAFLTPMALIMTMMVQDACAHGCLLVPPHRGYIGKLPQFSGPKPTAPSSSADTPMTTDTPPSTSGAHQPVDPQCGKCTNCYFPLNNGCFLGWSKAQCDSQDEYKWCGAGGSNPSSSPSSAPNPSTTSSPNPSTTSSPKSSSPKRTPSSNPSTTKQPTLSPDTSLKPTPTSSPNTPPSPPGKSGLTNILSKELFLRIFPKALDIYKYENLVAIADKYPEFANTGDSDIDRREVAAFLGQISLESGDLRYVEEINKSTMCEPSPEYPCAAGKQYFGRGAIQLSWNYNYKDFGKAVKLDLVARPERVAKDEKLVWWSALWYWNDERWNGNIHKVVGHPGGFAKATNIINGGLECGVNPRNRDSEKSRIASFKKFCDLLGVAPGDNLSCQTADFPPKAL
;
A
#
# COMPACT_ATOMS: atom_id res chain seq x y z
N MET A 1 -35.46 -3.38 60.95
CA MET A 1 -34.53 -2.44 60.29
C MET A 1 -33.55 -3.27 59.47
N LYS A 2 -33.64 -3.20 58.13
CA LYS A 2 -32.83 -4.00 57.19
C LYS A 2 -31.54 -3.23 56.88
N SER A 3 -30.39 -3.87 57.02
CA SER A 3 -29.08 -3.32 56.63
C SER A 3 -28.71 -3.86 55.25
N THR A 4 -28.59 -2.97 54.27
CA THR A 4 -28.18 -3.24 52.89
C THR A 4 -26.67 -3.23 52.78
N ALA A 5 -26.07 -4.40 52.50
CA ALA A 5 -24.70 -4.51 52.03
C ALA A 5 -24.68 -4.35 50.50
N PHE A 6 -23.92 -3.36 50.01
CA PHE A 6 -23.63 -3.18 48.59
C PHE A 6 -22.57 -4.21 48.15
N LEU A 7 -22.94 -5.07 47.19
CA LEU A 7 -22.00 -5.90 46.42
C LEU A 7 -21.63 -5.14 45.14
N THR A 8 -20.38 -4.74 45.03
CA THR A 8 -19.75 -4.27 43.79
C THR A 8 -19.46 -5.46 42.87
N PRO A 9 -19.85 -5.45 41.58
CA PRO A 9 -19.31 -6.40 40.62
C PRO A 9 -17.94 -5.93 40.13
N MET A 10 -16.95 -6.83 40.23
CA MET A 10 -15.62 -6.68 39.65
C MET A 10 -15.71 -6.47 38.14
N ALA A 11 -15.09 -5.39 37.65
CA ALA A 11 -14.80 -5.20 36.24
C ALA A 11 -13.75 -6.22 35.80
N LEU A 12 -14.16 -7.17 34.94
CA LEU A 12 -13.26 -8.06 34.22
C LEU A 12 -12.52 -7.21 33.18
N ILE A 13 -11.25 -6.89 33.44
CA ILE A 13 -10.37 -6.26 32.47
C ILE A 13 -10.06 -7.31 31.40
N MET A 14 -10.85 -7.32 30.32
CA MET A 14 -10.47 -7.98 29.09
C MET A 14 -9.34 -7.16 28.46
N THR A 15 -8.13 -7.70 28.53
CA THR A 15 -6.98 -7.25 27.76
C THR A 15 -7.38 -7.24 26.28
N MET A 16 -7.62 -6.06 25.70
CA MET A 16 -7.76 -5.91 24.26
C MET A 16 -6.41 -6.30 23.64
N MET A 17 -6.35 -7.50 23.06
CA MET A 17 -5.30 -7.82 22.12
C MET A 17 -5.51 -6.91 20.91
N VAL A 18 -4.55 -6.05 20.65
CA VAL A 18 -4.48 -5.24 19.43
C VAL A 18 -4.38 -6.23 18.27
N GLN A 19 -5.51 -6.43 17.57
CA GLN A 19 -5.53 -7.15 16.31
C GLN A 19 -5.07 -6.17 15.23
N ASP A 20 -3.82 -6.32 14.80
CA ASP A 20 -3.28 -5.62 13.63
C ASP A 20 -3.96 -6.15 12.35
N ALA A 21 -5.18 -5.67 12.09
CA ALA A 21 -5.87 -5.90 10.82
C ALA A 21 -5.28 -4.96 9.77
N CYS A 22 -4.39 -5.48 8.92
CA CYS A 22 -3.91 -4.78 7.74
C CYS A 22 -5.08 -4.51 6.78
N ALA A 23 -5.49 -3.25 6.69
CA ALA A 23 -6.50 -2.84 5.72
C ALA A 23 -5.91 -2.92 4.29
N HIS A 24 -6.76 -3.33 3.35
CA HIS A 24 -6.57 -3.49 1.90
C HIS A 24 -5.57 -4.54 1.41
N GLY A 25 -6.14 -5.49 0.67
CA GLY A 25 -5.43 -6.21 -0.37
C GLY A 25 -5.15 -5.23 -1.50
N CYS A 26 -3.97 -4.61 -1.44
CA CYS A 26 -3.32 -4.11 -2.65
C CYS A 26 -3.14 -5.29 -3.62
N LEU A 27 -2.82 -5.00 -4.87
CA LEU A 27 -2.33 -5.98 -5.84
C LEU A 27 -1.01 -6.62 -5.35
N LEU A 28 -1.09 -7.54 -4.38
CA LEU A 28 0.06 -8.04 -3.65
C LEU A 28 0.64 -9.28 -4.35
N VAL A 29 1.88 -9.11 -4.77
CA VAL A 29 2.92 -10.10 -5.15
C VAL A 29 2.65 -11.55 -4.69
N PRO A 30 2.79 -12.59 -5.54
CA PRO A 30 2.60 -13.99 -5.13
C PRO A 30 3.82 -14.64 -4.43
N PRO A 31 3.63 -15.82 -3.82
CA PRO A 31 4.27 -16.24 -2.58
C PRO A 31 5.49 -17.17 -2.72
N HIS A 32 6.08 -17.46 -1.56
CA HIS A 32 7.17 -18.39 -1.30
C HIS A 32 6.97 -19.81 -1.86
N ARG A 33 8.13 -20.38 -2.19
CA ARG A 33 8.45 -21.73 -2.65
C ARG A 33 7.89 -22.82 -1.73
N GLY A 34 7.15 -23.76 -2.31
CA GLY A 34 7.14 -25.16 -1.88
C GLY A 34 5.79 -25.70 -1.45
N TYR A 35 5.04 -26.32 -2.37
CA TYR A 35 4.65 -27.73 -2.27
C TYR A 35 3.94 -28.17 -3.54
N ILE A 36 4.08 -29.46 -3.85
CA ILE A 36 3.38 -30.26 -4.88
C ILE A 36 3.97 -30.19 -6.29
N GLY A 37 4.98 -31.04 -6.49
CA GLY A 37 5.18 -31.79 -7.72
C GLY A 37 5.39 -33.27 -7.38
N LYS A 38 4.34 -34.07 -7.50
CA LYS A 38 4.46 -35.49 -7.88
C LYS A 38 3.44 -35.70 -8.99
N LEU A 39 3.90 -35.89 -10.21
CA LEU A 39 3.71 -37.14 -10.95
C LEU A 39 4.52 -37.09 -12.27
N PRO A 40 5.22 -38.19 -12.62
CA PRO A 40 6.10 -38.26 -13.78
C PRO A 40 5.37 -38.85 -14.99
N GLN A 41 5.24 -38.08 -16.05
CA GLN A 41 4.99 -38.61 -17.38
C GLN A 41 5.72 -37.70 -18.37
N PHE A 42 6.30 -38.29 -19.41
CA PHE A 42 7.13 -37.66 -20.45
C PHE A 42 8.64 -37.62 -20.17
N SER A 43 9.19 -38.79 -19.88
CA SER A 43 10.55 -39.16 -20.31
C SER A 43 10.51 -39.55 -21.79
N GLY A 44 11.36 -38.95 -22.63
CA GLY A 44 11.60 -39.44 -24.00
C GLY A 44 12.59 -38.56 -24.80
N PRO A 45 13.42 -39.15 -25.68
CA PRO A 45 14.79 -38.69 -25.93
C PRO A 45 14.98 -37.91 -27.26
N LYS A 46 16.06 -37.12 -27.28
CA LYS A 46 16.67 -36.43 -28.43
C LYS A 46 17.38 -37.41 -29.39
N PRO A 47 17.54 -37.02 -30.67
CA PRO A 47 18.79 -37.27 -31.43
C PRO A 47 19.31 -35.96 -32.09
N THR A 48 20.54 -35.47 -31.82
CA THR A 48 21.89 -35.75 -32.42
C THR A 48 22.23 -35.05 -33.75
N ALA A 49 23.15 -34.04 -33.65
CA ALA A 49 24.42 -33.83 -34.40
C ALA A 49 24.43 -33.55 -35.94
N PRO A 50 25.54 -33.09 -36.59
CA PRO A 50 26.69 -32.22 -36.17
C PRO A 50 27.29 -31.27 -37.26
N SER A 51 28.35 -30.53 -36.85
CA SER A 51 29.57 -30.12 -37.63
C SER A 51 29.45 -28.95 -38.65
N SER A 52 30.43 -28.06 -38.85
CA SER A 52 31.90 -28.25 -38.86
C SER A 52 32.70 -26.92 -38.90
N SER A 53 33.91 -26.96 -38.30
CA SER A 53 35.23 -26.41 -38.72
C SER A 53 35.45 -24.92 -39.06
N ALA A 54 36.61 -24.29 -38.88
CA ALA A 54 37.87 -24.47 -38.13
C ALA A 54 38.74 -23.22 -38.47
N ASP A 55 39.55 -22.72 -37.53
CA ASP A 55 40.98 -22.41 -37.71
C ASP A 55 41.53 -21.46 -36.62
N THR A 56 42.74 -21.80 -36.15
CA THR A 56 43.56 -21.13 -35.10
C THR A 56 44.87 -20.66 -35.80
N PRO A 57 45.77 -19.80 -35.24
CA PRO A 57 46.53 -20.11 -34.01
C PRO A 57 47.05 -18.93 -33.11
N MET A 58 47.24 -19.26 -31.82
CA MET A 58 48.27 -18.85 -30.84
C MET A 58 48.63 -17.35 -30.60
N THR A 59 48.45 -16.86 -29.36
CA THR A 59 49.55 -16.69 -28.35
C THR A 59 49.09 -16.09 -27.00
N THR A 60 49.75 -16.59 -25.93
CA THR A 60 50.01 -16.03 -24.57
C THR A 60 48.89 -15.89 -23.52
N ASP A 61 49.10 -16.63 -22.44
CA ASP A 61 48.41 -16.59 -21.14
C ASP A 61 48.59 -15.26 -20.38
N THR A 62 47.50 -14.75 -19.79
CA THR A 62 47.40 -14.17 -18.42
C THR A 62 45.91 -13.87 -18.12
N PRO A 63 45.33 -14.31 -16.98
CA PRO A 63 43.91 -14.08 -16.68
C PRO A 63 43.70 -12.75 -15.93
N PRO A 64 42.67 -11.94 -16.27
CA PRO A 64 42.24 -10.87 -15.38
C PRO A 64 40.85 -11.11 -14.77
N SER A 65 40.85 -11.00 -13.44
CA SER A 65 39.84 -10.41 -12.55
C SER A 65 38.38 -10.33 -13.03
N THR A 66 37.54 -11.05 -12.29
CA THR A 66 36.11 -10.74 -12.10
C THR A 66 35.91 -9.29 -11.64
N SER A 67 35.49 -8.44 -12.57
CA SER A 67 34.76 -7.20 -12.28
C SER A 67 33.40 -7.34 -12.95
N GLY A 68 32.35 -7.52 -12.16
CA GLY A 68 30.98 -7.59 -12.65
C GLY A 68 30.61 -6.26 -13.29
N ALA A 69 30.45 -6.25 -14.61
CA ALA A 69 29.94 -5.10 -15.33
C ALA A 69 28.51 -4.78 -14.84
N HIS A 70 28.28 -3.55 -14.40
CA HIS A 70 26.94 -2.99 -14.30
C HIS A 70 26.28 -3.12 -15.68
N GLN A 71 25.21 -3.90 -15.77
CA GLN A 71 24.42 -3.95 -17.00
C GLN A 71 23.89 -2.54 -17.32
N PRO A 72 23.85 -2.15 -18.60
CA PRO A 72 23.35 -0.85 -19.00
C PRO A 72 21.89 -0.72 -18.58
N VAL A 73 21.61 0.28 -17.76
CA VAL A 73 20.26 0.64 -17.33
C VAL A 73 19.56 1.20 -18.56
N ASP A 74 18.49 0.54 -19.02
CA ASP A 74 17.67 1.07 -20.11
C ASP A 74 17.18 2.47 -19.70
N PRO A 75 17.41 3.52 -20.52
CA PRO A 75 17.16 4.90 -20.12
C PRO A 75 15.68 5.19 -19.81
N GLN A 76 14.75 4.35 -20.27
CA GLN A 76 13.32 4.47 -19.91
C GLN A 76 12.98 3.82 -18.57
N CYS A 77 13.82 2.92 -18.05
CA CYS A 77 13.57 2.18 -16.82
C CYS A 77 13.95 2.97 -15.55
N GLY A 78 14.75 4.04 -15.67
CA GLY A 78 15.21 4.82 -14.53
C GLY A 78 15.90 3.93 -13.48
N LYS A 79 15.34 3.87 -12.26
CA LYS A 79 15.83 2.99 -11.17
C LYS A 79 15.04 1.68 -11.05
N CYS A 80 14.06 1.44 -11.92
CA CYS A 80 13.22 0.25 -11.84
C CYS A 80 14.00 -0.98 -12.29
N THR A 81 13.93 -2.04 -11.47
CA THR A 81 14.60 -3.33 -11.72
C THR A 81 13.60 -4.46 -11.94
N ASN A 82 12.33 -4.15 -12.20
CA ASN A 82 11.26 -5.13 -12.43
C ASN A 82 10.26 -4.60 -13.47
N CYS A 83 8.94 -4.73 -13.27
CA CYS A 83 7.95 -4.26 -14.24
C CYS A 83 7.68 -2.76 -14.08
N TYR A 84 8.16 -1.96 -15.03
CA TYR A 84 8.05 -0.51 -15.04
C TYR A 84 6.79 -0.04 -15.75
N PHE A 85 6.13 0.96 -15.20
CA PHE A 85 4.97 1.60 -15.80
C PHE A 85 5.27 3.07 -16.12
N PRO A 86 5.38 3.44 -17.40
CA PRO A 86 5.83 4.78 -17.80
C PRO A 86 4.89 5.92 -17.37
N LEU A 87 3.58 5.69 -17.29
CA LEU A 87 2.58 6.76 -17.10
C LEU A 87 2.64 7.45 -15.73
N ASN A 88 3.20 6.80 -14.72
CA ASN A 88 3.40 7.36 -13.38
C ASN A 88 4.80 7.08 -12.81
N ASN A 89 5.73 6.63 -13.66
CA ASN A 89 7.09 6.26 -13.26
C ASN A 89 7.12 5.17 -12.15
N GLY A 90 6.09 4.32 -12.11
CA GLY A 90 5.92 3.26 -11.12
C GLY A 90 6.80 2.05 -11.41
N CYS A 91 7.27 1.38 -10.35
CA CYS A 91 8.04 0.15 -10.46
C CYS A 91 7.36 -0.96 -9.65
N PHE A 92 6.74 -1.89 -10.35
CA PHE A 92 6.01 -3.01 -9.76
C PHE A 92 6.98 -4.17 -9.54
N LEU A 93 7.55 -4.25 -8.34
CA LEU A 93 8.40 -5.37 -7.93
C LEU A 93 7.59 -6.66 -7.76
N GLY A 94 8.20 -7.81 -8.08
CA GLY A 94 7.61 -9.14 -7.84
C GLY A 94 6.70 -9.68 -8.96
N TRP A 95 6.42 -8.88 -9.99
CA TRP A 95 5.90 -9.40 -11.25
C TRP A 95 6.99 -10.22 -11.96
N SER A 96 6.62 -11.36 -12.53
CA SER A 96 7.47 -12.06 -13.48
C SER A 96 7.54 -11.29 -14.80
N LYS A 97 8.57 -11.56 -15.60
CA LYS A 97 8.66 -11.01 -16.96
C LYS A 97 7.40 -11.32 -17.77
N ALA A 98 6.89 -12.55 -17.69
CA ALA A 98 5.68 -12.95 -18.41
C ALA A 98 4.43 -12.16 -17.99
N GLN A 99 4.26 -11.88 -16.69
CA GLN A 99 3.18 -11.01 -16.22
C GLN A 99 3.36 -9.59 -16.75
N CYS A 100 4.58 -9.08 -16.74
CA CYS A 100 4.87 -7.74 -17.25
C CYS A 100 4.59 -7.64 -18.75
N ASP A 101 5.09 -8.60 -19.53
CA ASP A 101 4.92 -8.68 -20.97
C ASP A 101 3.45 -8.96 -21.38
N SER A 102 2.62 -9.50 -20.47
CA SER A 102 1.18 -9.70 -20.73
C SER A 102 0.38 -8.40 -20.75
N GLN A 103 1.02 -7.27 -20.42
CA GLN A 103 0.43 -5.95 -20.36
C GLN A 103 1.23 -5.01 -21.24
N ASP A 104 0.69 -4.65 -22.41
CA ASP A 104 1.36 -3.83 -23.44
C ASP A 104 1.82 -2.44 -22.95
N GLU A 105 1.39 -2.03 -21.77
CA GLU A 105 1.65 -0.72 -21.17
C GLU A 105 2.81 -0.71 -20.20
N TYR A 106 3.31 -1.88 -19.86
CA TYR A 106 4.39 -2.05 -18.91
C TYR A 106 5.64 -2.51 -19.64
N LYS A 107 6.79 -2.14 -19.09
CA LYS A 107 8.09 -2.48 -19.61
C LYS A 107 8.84 -3.31 -18.60
N TRP A 108 9.32 -4.48 -19.01
CA TRP A 108 10.24 -5.23 -18.16
C TRP A 108 11.61 -4.53 -18.09
N CYS A 109 12.04 -4.21 -16.88
CA CYS A 109 13.29 -3.52 -16.56
C CYS A 109 14.21 -4.34 -15.63
N GLY A 110 13.89 -5.62 -15.40
CA GLY A 110 14.75 -6.54 -14.66
C GLY A 110 15.84 -7.19 -15.52
N ALA A 111 16.92 -7.64 -14.89
CA ALA A 111 18.05 -8.27 -15.59
C ALA A 111 17.65 -9.62 -16.22
N GLY A 112 17.86 -9.75 -17.55
CA GLY A 112 17.85 -11.01 -18.31
C GLY A 112 16.50 -11.74 -18.43
N GLY A 113 16.15 -12.21 -19.63
CA GLY A 113 14.87 -12.84 -19.97
C GLY A 113 14.63 -14.27 -19.47
N SER A 114 15.10 -14.64 -18.29
CA SER A 114 14.94 -16.00 -17.73
C SER A 114 14.78 -15.98 -16.22
N ASN A 115 13.80 -16.75 -15.72
CA ASN A 115 13.61 -17.00 -14.30
C ASN A 115 14.93 -17.46 -13.65
N PRO A 116 15.27 -17.02 -12.42
CA PRO A 116 16.42 -17.55 -11.71
C PRO A 116 16.19 -19.05 -11.41
N SER A 117 16.93 -19.91 -12.12
CA SER A 117 16.96 -21.35 -11.88
C SER A 117 18.06 -21.69 -10.86
N SER A 118 17.66 -22.43 -9.84
CA SER A 118 18.48 -22.97 -8.77
C SER A 118 19.35 -24.15 -9.21
N SER A 119 20.66 -24.10 -8.94
CA SER A 119 21.55 -25.27 -8.99
C SER A 119 21.46 -26.11 -7.70
N PRO A 120 21.51 -27.45 -7.77
CA PRO A 120 21.79 -28.34 -6.64
C PRO A 120 23.21 -28.92 -6.74
N SER A 121 23.94 -28.95 -5.62
CA SER A 121 25.17 -29.77 -5.48
C SER A 121 24.86 -31.05 -4.70
N SER A 122 25.03 -32.19 -5.36
CA SER A 122 25.26 -33.53 -4.81
C SER A 122 26.68 -33.60 -4.20
N ALA A 123 27.13 -34.48 -3.29
CA ALA A 123 26.75 -35.80 -2.76
C ALA A 123 27.62 -36.05 -1.48
N PRO A 124 27.79 -37.27 -0.89
CA PRO A 124 26.95 -38.46 -0.81
C PRO A 124 26.71 -38.97 0.65
N ASN A 125 25.77 -39.92 0.79
CA ASN A 125 25.59 -40.84 1.92
C ASN A 125 26.76 -41.90 1.93
N PRO A 126 26.99 -42.82 2.91
CA PRO A 126 25.97 -43.42 3.80
C PRO A 126 26.38 -43.87 5.24
N SER A 127 25.35 -44.15 6.06
CA SER A 127 25.24 -45.20 7.12
C SER A 127 26.22 -45.15 8.32
N THR A 128 25.93 -45.54 9.57
CA THR A 128 24.86 -46.28 10.26
C THR A 128 25.11 -46.11 11.77
N THR A 129 24.08 -46.46 12.56
CA THR A 129 24.14 -47.02 13.94
C THR A 129 24.40 -46.14 15.17
N SER A 130 23.38 -46.17 16.05
CA SER A 130 23.45 -46.38 17.51
C SER A 130 23.78 -45.21 18.45
N SER A 131 22.76 -44.83 19.22
CA SER A 131 22.79 -44.26 20.59
C SER A 131 23.82 -44.97 21.52
N PRO A 132 24.20 -44.44 22.72
CA PRO A 132 23.45 -43.49 23.57
C PRO A 132 24.26 -42.41 24.32
N ASN A 133 23.49 -41.57 25.04
CA ASN A 133 23.83 -40.54 26.03
C ASN A 133 24.97 -40.93 27.01
N PRO A 134 25.70 -39.96 27.62
CA PRO A 134 25.23 -39.42 28.91
C PRO A 134 25.55 -37.93 29.22
N SER A 135 24.66 -37.38 30.05
CA SER A 135 24.76 -36.38 31.14
C SER A 135 26.13 -35.76 31.50
N THR A 136 26.16 -34.44 31.79
CA THR A 136 26.37 -33.85 33.15
C THR A 136 26.57 -32.31 33.15
N THR A 137 25.91 -31.62 34.12
CA THR A 137 26.28 -30.44 34.97
C THR A 137 27.22 -29.33 34.42
N SER A 138 27.07 -28.02 34.68
CA SER A 138 26.68 -27.29 35.91
C SER A 138 26.60 -25.76 35.65
N SER A 139 25.77 -25.05 36.42
CA SER A 139 25.72 -23.56 36.56
C SER A 139 26.97 -22.98 37.27
N PRO A 140 27.17 -21.63 37.39
CA PRO A 140 26.41 -20.81 38.37
C PRO A 140 26.09 -19.34 37.97
N LYS A 141 25.33 -18.70 38.88
CA LYS A 141 24.69 -17.37 38.94
C LYS A 141 25.64 -16.19 39.23
N SER A 142 25.19 -14.95 38.97
CA SER A 142 25.28 -13.71 39.82
C SER A 142 24.80 -12.51 38.98
N SER A 143 23.75 -11.72 39.29
CA SER A 143 23.30 -10.87 40.42
C SER A 143 23.44 -9.36 40.12
N SER A 144 22.35 -8.62 40.36
CA SER A 144 22.09 -7.19 40.10
C SER A 144 22.96 -6.20 40.91
N PRO A 145 22.79 -4.87 40.72
CA PRO A 145 21.93 -4.14 41.66
C PRO A 145 21.15 -2.92 41.08
N LYS A 146 20.20 -2.45 41.91
CA LYS A 146 19.24 -1.33 41.76
C LYS A 146 19.56 -0.23 42.78
N ARG A 147 19.41 1.06 42.46
CA ARG A 147 19.04 2.13 43.42
C ARG A 147 18.58 3.43 42.72
N THR A 148 17.56 4.07 43.31
CA THR A 148 17.00 5.43 43.09
C THR A 148 17.21 6.26 44.39
N PRO A 149 16.58 7.45 44.61
CA PRO A 149 16.75 8.80 44.01
C PRO A 149 17.05 9.89 45.10
N SER A 150 17.37 11.17 44.77
CA SER A 150 17.02 12.36 45.60
C SER A 150 17.38 13.78 45.06
N SER A 151 16.39 14.69 45.14
CA SER A 151 16.36 16.12 45.58
C SER A 151 17.27 17.28 45.06
N ASN A 152 16.57 18.38 44.71
CA ASN A 152 16.90 19.83 44.48
C ASN A 152 17.40 20.59 45.76
N PRO A 153 17.66 21.94 45.88
CA PRO A 153 17.31 23.12 45.03
C PRO A 153 18.29 24.38 44.97
N SER A 154 17.82 25.48 44.31
CA SER A 154 18.10 26.94 44.51
C SER A 154 19.45 27.55 44.06
N THR A 155 19.65 28.80 43.60
CA THR A 155 18.93 30.09 43.33
C THR A 155 19.94 30.98 42.53
N THR A 156 19.61 31.95 41.65
CA THR A 156 19.42 33.39 41.98
C THR A 156 19.24 34.27 40.70
N LYS A 157 18.17 35.09 40.71
CA LYS A 157 17.84 36.42 40.10
C LYS A 157 18.60 37.07 38.89
N GLN A 158 17.83 37.38 37.82
CA GLN A 158 17.45 38.68 37.16
C GLN A 158 18.34 39.97 37.32
N PRO A 159 18.26 41.06 36.48
CA PRO A 159 17.16 41.44 35.57
C PRO A 159 17.44 42.23 34.24
N THR A 160 16.37 42.31 33.41
CA THR A 160 15.88 43.41 32.51
C THR A 160 16.69 43.91 31.30
N LEU A 161 16.06 43.91 30.11
CA LEU A 161 15.47 45.09 29.43
C LEU A 161 14.96 44.72 28.01
N SER A 162 13.71 45.09 27.70
CA SER A 162 13.15 45.33 26.35
C SER A 162 12.94 46.86 26.23
N PRO A 163 12.75 47.51 25.05
CA PRO A 163 12.02 47.05 23.85
C PRO A 163 12.66 47.46 22.49
N ASP A 164 12.19 46.90 21.37
CA ASP A 164 11.55 47.68 20.30
C ASP A 164 10.98 46.76 19.18
N THR A 165 10.13 47.40 18.39
CA THR A 165 9.01 46.96 17.57
C THR A 165 9.36 46.56 16.12
N SER A 166 8.39 45.90 15.46
CA SER A 166 8.14 45.87 14.00
C SER A 166 9.13 45.05 13.15
N LEU A 167 8.75 44.03 12.37
CA LEU A 167 7.68 43.98 11.35
C LEU A 167 7.24 42.52 11.12
N LYS A 168 5.93 42.31 11.05
CA LYS A 168 5.26 41.07 10.62
C LYS A 168 5.15 41.08 9.08
N PRO A 169 5.61 40.07 8.34
CA PRO A 169 5.28 39.96 6.92
C PRO A 169 3.82 39.49 6.75
N THR A 170 3.05 40.34 6.07
CA THR A 170 1.66 40.11 5.64
C THR A 170 1.62 39.01 4.56
N PRO A 171 0.69 38.03 4.62
CA PRO A 171 0.44 37.16 3.49
C PRO A 171 -0.33 37.94 2.40
N THR A 172 0.25 37.97 1.20
CA THR A 172 -0.34 38.55 -0.01
C THR A 172 -1.60 37.78 -0.39
N SER A 173 -2.76 38.42 -0.26
CA SER A 173 -4.03 37.93 -0.79
C SER A 173 -4.04 38.00 -2.32
N SER A 174 -4.03 36.85 -2.98
CA SER A 174 -4.45 36.69 -4.39
C SER A 174 -5.98 36.52 -4.48
N PRO A 175 -6.60 36.84 -5.61
CA PRO A 175 -7.97 37.37 -5.65
C PRO A 175 -9.05 36.31 -5.38
N ASN A 176 -10.02 36.72 -4.57
CA ASN A 176 -11.29 36.05 -4.31
C ASN A 176 -11.90 35.53 -5.62
N THR A 177 -11.95 34.21 -5.75
CA THR A 177 -12.86 33.57 -6.70
C THR A 177 -14.23 33.48 -6.01
N PRO A 178 -15.34 33.89 -6.66
CA PRO A 178 -16.66 33.80 -6.04
C PRO A 178 -16.98 32.35 -5.63
N PRO A 179 -17.74 32.14 -4.53
CA PRO A 179 -18.24 30.80 -4.21
C PRO A 179 -19.05 30.28 -5.40
N SER A 180 -18.71 29.07 -5.85
CA SER A 180 -19.39 28.39 -6.95
C SER A 180 -20.90 28.28 -6.66
N PRO A 181 -21.76 28.41 -7.69
CA PRO A 181 -23.20 28.33 -7.50
C PRO A 181 -23.62 27.03 -6.81
N PRO A 182 -24.64 27.06 -5.93
CA PRO A 182 -25.19 25.86 -5.33
C PRO A 182 -25.84 25.01 -6.43
N GLY A 183 -25.26 23.85 -6.75
CA GLY A 183 -25.88 22.91 -7.70
C GLY A 183 -24.96 22.01 -8.51
N LYS A 184 -23.63 22.05 -8.33
CA LYS A 184 -22.69 21.07 -8.92
C LYS A 184 -21.74 20.58 -7.84
N SER A 185 -21.63 19.27 -7.66
CA SER A 185 -20.80 18.68 -6.60
C SER A 185 -19.37 19.17 -6.66
N GLY A 186 -18.74 19.30 -5.49
CA GLY A 186 -17.37 19.79 -5.34
C GLY A 186 -16.39 19.08 -6.29
N LEU A 187 -16.56 17.76 -6.47
CA LEU A 187 -15.79 16.97 -7.42
C LEU A 187 -15.83 17.52 -8.86
N THR A 188 -17.01 17.87 -9.39
CA THR A 188 -17.13 18.32 -10.80
C THR A 188 -16.53 19.69 -11.06
N ASN A 189 -16.33 20.50 -10.01
CA ASN A 189 -15.63 21.78 -10.10
C ASN A 189 -14.10 21.60 -10.25
N ILE A 190 -13.58 20.43 -9.87
CA ILE A 190 -12.14 20.14 -9.84
C ILE A 190 -11.76 19.12 -10.92
N LEU A 191 -12.56 18.06 -11.09
CA LEU A 191 -12.33 16.97 -12.03
C LEU A 191 -13.45 16.94 -13.07
N SER A 192 -13.20 17.54 -14.24
CA SER A 192 -14.12 17.44 -15.37
C SER A 192 -14.10 16.05 -16.00
N LYS A 193 -15.17 15.68 -16.71
CA LYS A 193 -15.21 14.44 -17.50
C LYS A 193 -14.06 14.35 -18.50
N GLU A 194 -13.76 15.46 -19.17
CA GLU A 194 -12.66 15.51 -20.14
C GLU A 194 -11.32 15.23 -19.47
N LEU A 195 -11.05 15.83 -18.31
CA LEU A 195 -9.83 15.57 -17.56
C LEU A 195 -9.78 14.11 -17.10
N PHE A 196 -10.87 13.56 -16.56
CA PHE A 196 -10.96 12.16 -16.15
C PHE A 196 -10.61 11.20 -17.30
N LEU A 197 -11.21 11.39 -18.48
CA LEU A 197 -10.93 10.56 -19.65
C LEU A 197 -9.50 10.73 -20.16
N ARG A 198 -8.91 11.93 -20.01
CA ARG A 198 -7.53 12.20 -20.38
C ARG A 198 -6.53 11.50 -19.46
N ILE A 199 -6.81 11.47 -18.15
CA ILE A 199 -5.89 10.86 -17.17
C ILE A 199 -6.04 9.33 -17.07
N PHE A 200 -7.21 8.79 -17.39
CA PHE A 200 -7.47 7.34 -17.45
C PHE A 200 -7.98 6.91 -18.84
N PRO A 201 -7.17 7.04 -19.90
CA PRO A 201 -7.61 6.80 -21.27
C PRO A 201 -7.94 5.32 -21.57
N LYS A 202 -7.56 4.42 -20.66
CA LYS A 202 -7.77 2.97 -20.78
C LYS A 202 -8.53 2.39 -19.59
N ALA A 203 -9.25 3.23 -18.85
CA ALA A 203 -10.17 2.75 -17.83
C ALA A 203 -11.15 1.74 -18.46
N LEU A 204 -11.45 0.65 -17.76
CA LEU A 204 -12.49 -0.28 -18.18
C LEU A 204 -13.86 0.42 -18.21
N ASP A 205 -14.74 -0.01 -19.11
CA ASP A 205 -16.09 0.57 -19.31
C ASP A 205 -16.95 0.61 -18.04
N ILE A 206 -16.66 -0.23 -17.04
CA ILE A 206 -17.37 -0.24 -15.75
C ILE A 206 -17.09 1.04 -14.93
N TYR A 207 -15.94 1.69 -15.13
CA TYR A 207 -15.50 2.89 -14.44
C TYR A 207 -16.03 4.17 -15.10
N LYS A 208 -17.36 4.30 -15.19
CA LYS A 208 -17.99 5.47 -15.81
C LYS A 208 -17.89 6.70 -14.92
N TYR A 209 -17.47 7.82 -15.51
CA TYR A 209 -17.37 9.11 -14.83
C TYR A 209 -18.72 9.58 -14.24
N GLU A 210 -19.82 9.34 -14.96
CA GLU A 210 -21.16 9.71 -14.50
C GLU A 210 -21.54 8.99 -13.20
N ASN A 211 -21.11 7.73 -13.05
CA ASN A 211 -21.34 6.98 -11.83
C ASN A 211 -20.42 7.46 -10.70
N LEU A 212 -19.18 7.85 -10.99
CA LEU A 212 -18.30 8.49 -9.99
C LEU A 212 -18.95 9.76 -9.44
N VAL A 213 -19.43 10.66 -10.31
CA VAL A 213 -20.12 11.90 -9.91
C VAL A 213 -21.38 11.59 -9.10
N ALA A 214 -22.25 10.70 -9.59
CA ALA A 214 -23.49 10.37 -8.91
C ALA A 214 -23.29 9.72 -7.52
N ILE A 215 -22.17 9.03 -7.30
CA ILE A 215 -21.80 8.50 -5.98
C ILE A 215 -21.14 9.58 -5.13
N ALA A 216 -20.32 10.46 -5.70
CA ALA A 216 -19.73 11.59 -4.98
C ALA A 216 -20.80 12.52 -4.39
N ASP A 217 -21.93 12.69 -5.09
CA ASP A 217 -23.09 13.46 -4.58
C ASP A 217 -23.68 12.90 -3.27
N LYS A 218 -23.35 11.66 -2.89
CA LYS A 218 -23.74 11.07 -1.59
C LYS A 218 -22.84 11.50 -0.43
N TYR A 219 -21.68 12.08 -0.73
CA TYR A 219 -20.68 12.56 0.21
C TYR A 219 -20.47 14.07 -0.01
N PRO A 220 -21.40 14.93 0.45
CA PRO A 220 -21.46 16.34 0.06
C PRO A 220 -20.26 17.18 0.52
N GLU A 221 -19.46 16.69 1.47
CA GLU A 221 -18.23 17.33 1.94
C GLU A 221 -17.00 16.94 1.11
N PHE A 222 -17.04 15.81 0.38
CA PHE A 222 -15.95 15.35 -0.46
C PHE A 222 -15.64 16.37 -1.57
N ALA A 223 -14.40 16.86 -1.59
CA ALA A 223 -13.92 17.91 -2.48
C ALA A 223 -14.74 19.22 -2.38
N ASN A 224 -15.29 19.51 -1.20
CA ASN A 224 -16.18 20.64 -0.97
C ASN A 224 -16.11 21.16 0.48
N THR A 225 -14.90 21.24 1.04
CA THR A 225 -14.65 21.71 2.42
C THR A 225 -14.74 23.23 2.57
N GLY A 226 -14.75 23.96 1.45
CA GLY A 226 -14.71 25.43 1.42
C GLY A 226 -13.29 26.00 1.30
N ASP A 227 -12.26 25.15 1.29
CA ASP A 227 -10.88 25.52 0.98
C ASP A 227 -10.46 24.85 -0.33
N SER A 228 -10.22 25.66 -1.37
CA SER A 228 -9.96 25.15 -2.71
C SER A 228 -8.68 24.32 -2.82
N ASP A 229 -7.69 24.57 -1.96
CA ASP A 229 -6.43 23.84 -2.00
C ASP A 229 -6.56 22.49 -1.27
N ILE A 230 -7.31 22.44 -0.17
CA ILE A 230 -7.70 21.19 0.50
C ILE A 230 -8.51 20.33 -0.46
N ASP A 231 -9.51 20.91 -1.13
CA ASP A 231 -10.40 20.17 -2.02
C ASP A 231 -9.65 19.61 -3.24
N ARG A 232 -8.76 20.40 -3.86
CA ARG A 232 -7.91 19.92 -4.96
C ARG A 232 -6.94 18.84 -4.51
N ARG A 233 -6.32 18.97 -3.32
CA ARG A 233 -5.44 17.94 -2.76
C ARG A 233 -6.20 16.66 -2.46
N GLU A 234 -7.43 16.75 -1.94
CA GLU A 234 -8.27 15.58 -1.72
C GLU A 234 -8.56 14.85 -3.03
N VAL A 235 -8.97 15.55 -4.09
CA VAL A 235 -9.21 14.93 -5.40
C VAL A 235 -7.93 14.34 -5.96
N ALA A 236 -6.79 15.05 -5.90
CA ALA A 236 -5.50 14.54 -6.35
C ALA A 236 -5.10 13.25 -5.60
N ALA A 237 -5.31 13.22 -4.29
CA ALA A 237 -5.01 12.06 -3.47
C ALA A 237 -5.93 10.89 -3.81
N PHE A 238 -7.24 11.13 -3.95
CA PHE A 238 -8.19 10.10 -4.34
C PHE A 238 -7.78 9.45 -5.68
N LEU A 239 -7.49 10.26 -6.69
CA LEU A 239 -7.01 9.82 -8.00
C LEU A 239 -5.68 9.04 -7.90
N GLY A 240 -4.73 9.55 -7.10
CA GLY A 240 -3.43 8.91 -6.88
C GLY A 240 -3.53 7.53 -6.23
N GLN A 241 -4.43 7.38 -5.25
CA GLN A 241 -4.64 6.11 -4.56
C GLN A 241 -5.32 5.11 -5.49
N ILE A 242 -6.44 5.45 -6.13
CA ILE A 242 -7.15 4.52 -7.03
C ILE A 242 -6.30 4.14 -8.25
N SER A 243 -5.44 5.04 -8.72
CA SER A 243 -4.49 4.78 -9.81
C SER A 243 -3.59 3.59 -9.47
N LEU A 244 -3.00 3.55 -8.27
CA LEU A 244 -2.18 2.41 -7.88
C LEU A 244 -3.01 1.16 -7.62
N GLU A 245 -4.13 1.28 -6.89
CA GLU A 245 -4.95 0.12 -6.51
C GLU A 245 -5.50 -0.64 -7.72
N SER A 246 -6.02 0.10 -8.70
CA SER A 246 -6.73 -0.48 -9.85
C SER A 246 -5.88 -0.56 -11.12
N GLY A 247 -4.60 -0.16 -11.04
CA GLY A 247 -3.71 -0.03 -12.20
C GLY A 247 -4.29 0.94 -13.23
N ASP A 248 -4.54 2.19 -12.84
CA ASP A 248 -5.19 3.23 -13.65
C ASP A 248 -6.58 2.83 -14.17
N LEU A 249 -7.38 2.17 -13.31
CA LEU A 249 -8.74 1.71 -13.60
C LEU A 249 -8.81 0.64 -14.70
N ARG A 250 -7.70 -0.03 -14.98
CA ARG A 250 -7.61 -1.13 -15.97
C ARG A 250 -7.98 -2.48 -15.38
N TYR A 251 -8.05 -2.58 -14.05
CA TYR A 251 -8.46 -3.78 -13.35
C TYR A 251 -9.61 -3.48 -12.40
N VAL A 252 -10.63 -4.33 -12.43
CA VAL A 252 -11.78 -4.27 -11.52
C VAL A 252 -11.69 -5.31 -10.40
N GLU A 253 -10.95 -6.39 -10.62
CA GLU A 253 -10.63 -7.39 -9.63
C GLU A 253 -9.12 -7.51 -9.49
N GLU A 254 -8.68 -7.88 -8.30
CA GLU A 254 -7.28 -8.18 -8.01
C GLU A 254 -6.76 -9.26 -8.97
N ILE A 255 -5.54 -9.06 -9.47
CA ILE A 255 -4.90 -10.03 -10.38
C ILE A 255 -4.52 -11.30 -9.63
N ASN A 256 -3.90 -11.17 -8.45
CA ASN A 256 -3.44 -12.29 -7.63
C ASN A 256 -4.44 -12.63 -6.51
N LYS A 257 -5.56 -13.23 -6.91
CA LYS A 257 -6.69 -13.48 -6.01
C LYS A 257 -6.34 -14.41 -4.86
N SER A 258 -6.72 -14.02 -3.65
CA SER A 258 -6.72 -14.89 -2.46
C SER A 258 -8.06 -14.84 -1.73
N THR A 259 -8.28 -15.74 -0.78
CA THR A 259 -9.57 -15.81 -0.07
C THR A 259 -9.84 -14.56 0.78
N MET A 260 -8.80 -13.96 1.37
CA MET A 260 -8.88 -12.78 2.24
C MET A 260 -10.03 -12.87 3.26
N CYS A 261 -10.04 -13.94 4.05
CA CYS A 261 -11.07 -14.21 5.04
C CYS A 261 -10.42 -14.32 6.41
N GLU A 262 -10.84 -13.46 7.33
CA GLU A 262 -10.55 -13.53 8.75
C GLU A 262 -11.87 -13.72 9.51
N PRO A 263 -12.31 -14.99 9.68
CA PRO A 263 -13.64 -15.26 10.18
C PRO A 263 -13.75 -14.94 11.67
N SER A 264 -14.81 -14.22 12.02
CA SER A 264 -15.23 -13.99 13.41
C SER A 264 -16.76 -14.02 13.50
N PRO A 265 -17.36 -14.06 14.71
CA PRO A 265 -18.81 -13.97 14.85
C PRO A 265 -19.41 -12.71 14.23
N GLU A 266 -18.71 -11.57 14.32
CA GLU A 266 -19.12 -10.27 13.73
C GLU A 266 -18.91 -10.27 12.20
N TYR A 267 -17.81 -10.87 11.74
CA TYR A 267 -17.38 -10.90 10.35
C TYR A 267 -17.28 -12.33 9.82
N PRO A 268 -18.41 -12.99 9.52
CA PRO A 268 -18.39 -14.33 8.95
C PRO A 268 -17.87 -14.31 7.51
N CYS A 269 -17.38 -15.47 7.05
CA CYS A 269 -17.08 -15.70 5.65
C CYS A 269 -18.10 -16.68 5.08
N ALA A 270 -18.70 -16.32 3.95
CA ALA A 270 -19.65 -17.19 3.26
C ALA A 270 -18.91 -18.33 2.56
N ALA A 271 -19.49 -19.53 2.59
CA ALA A 271 -18.92 -20.71 1.95
C ALA A 271 -18.68 -20.48 0.46
N GLY A 272 -17.48 -20.85 -0.02
CA GLY A 272 -17.09 -20.70 -1.43
C GLY A 272 -16.88 -19.26 -1.90
N LYS A 273 -16.91 -18.26 -1.00
CA LYS A 273 -16.68 -16.85 -1.35
C LYS A 273 -15.26 -16.41 -1.00
N GLN A 274 -14.80 -15.44 -1.77
CA GLN A 274 -13.48 -14.81 -1.63
C GLN A 274 -13.62 -13.30 -1.64
N TYR A 275 -12.83 -12.65 -0.80
CA TYR A 275 -12.87 -11.21 -0.54
C TYR A 275 -11.59 -10.51 -1.00
N PHE A 276 -11.00 -10.99 -2.09
CA PHE A 276 -9.93 -10.29 -2.81
C PHE A 276 -10.38 -8.90 -3.29
N GLY A 277 -9.41 -8.07 -3.69
CA GLY A 277 -9.63 -6.69 -4.10
C GLY A 277 -10.65 -6.53 -5.23
N ARG A 278 -11.64 -5.64 -5.05
CA ARG A 278 -12.59 -5.24 -6.10
C ARG A 278 -12.87 -3.74 -6.15
N GLY A 279 -13.14 -3.23 -7.35
CA GLY A 279 -13.46 -1.83 -7.59
C GLY A 279 -12.26 -0.90 -7.51
N ALA A 280 -12.51 0.41 -7.53
CA ALA A 280 -11.46 1.42 -7.73
C ALA A 280 -10.43 1.48 -6.59
N ILE A 281 -10.85 1.18 -5.35
CA ILE A 281 -9.96 1.14 -4.16
C ILE A 281 -9.49 -0.29 -3.82
N GLN A 282 -9.83 -1.29 -4.64
CA GLN A 282 -9.57 -2.71 -4.34
C GLN A 282 -10.06 -3.14 -2.95
N LEU A 283 -11.36 -2.93 -2.68
CA LEU A 283 -12.01 -3.33 -1.44
C LEU A 283 -11.74 -4.83 -1.16
N SER A 284 -11.16 -5.11 -0.01
CA SER A 284 -10.62 -6.43 0.34
C SER A 284 -10.97 -6.81 1.77
N TRP A 285 -10.96 -8.11 2.07
CA TRP A 285 -11.32 -8.72 3.36
C TRP A 285 -12.81 -8.75 3.72
N ASN A 286 -13.26 -9.87 4.25
CA ASN A 286 -14.65 -10.13 4.66
C ASN A 286 -15.25 -9.02 5.53
N TYR A 287 -14.47 -8.44 6.45
CA TYR A 287 -14.96 -7.37 7.33
C TYR A 287 -15.30 -6.09 6.57
N ASN A 288 -14.48 -5.68 5.60
CA ASN A 288 -14.76 -4.52 4.77
C ASN A 288 -15.97 -4.76 3.85
N TYR A 289 -16.11 -5.95 3.27
CA TYR A 289 -17.30 -6.31 2.51
C TYR A 289 -18.56 -6.32 3.38
N LYS A 290 -18.47 -6.76 4.64
CA LYS A 290 -19.59 -6.72 5.60
C LYS A 290 -20.00 -5.28 5.89
N ASP A 291 -19.06 -4.41 6.23
CA ASP A 291 -19.38 -3.04 6.63
C ASP A 291 -19.82 -2.17 5.46
N PHE A 292 -19.16 -2.31 4.30
CA PHE A 292 -19.65 -1.68 3.08
C PHE A 292 -21.06 -2.18 2.73
N GLY A 293 -21.28 -3.49 2.83
CA GLY A 293 -22.59 -4.10 2.62
C GLY A 293 -23.68 -3.54 3.54
N LYS A 294 -23.37 -3.32 4.81
CA LYS A 294 -24.26 -2.62 5.75
C LYS A 294 -24.59 -1.21 5.25
N ALA A 295 -23.57 -0.43 4.86
CA ALA A 295 -23.73 0.95 4.39
C ALA A 295 -24.62 1.06 3.13
N VAL A 296 -24.49 0.12 2.18
CA VAL A 296 -25.29 0.11 0.95
C VAL A 296 -26.53 -0.79 1.00
N LYS A 297 -26.83 -1.37 2.17
CA LYS A 297 -27.96 -2.30 2.41
C LYS A 297 -27.96 -3.51 1.47
N LEU A 298 -26.78 -4.07 1.20
CA LEU A 298 -26.58 -5.27 0.40
C LEU A 298 -25.81 -6.32 1.20
N ASP A 299 -26.19 -7.59 1.05
CA ASP A 299 -25.36 -8.68 1.55
C ASP A 299 -24.18 -8.94 0.59
N LEU A 300 -23.09 -8.22 0.84
CA LEU A 300 -21.83 -8.34 0.11
C LEU A 300 -20.90 -9.40 0.72
N VAL A 301 -21.22 -9.97 1.88
CA VAL A 301 -20.50 -11.15 2.39
C VAL A 301 -20.89 -12.38 1.58
N ALA A 302 -22.18 -12.55 1.29
CA ALA A 302 -22.67 -13.63 0.43
C ALA A 302 -22.50 -13.36 -1.07
N ARG A 303 -22.38 -12.10 -1.49
CA ARG A 303 -22.24 -11.71 -2.91
C ARG A 303 -21.15 -10.66 -3.14
N PRO A 304 -19.88 -10.93 -2.75
CA PRO A 304 -18.79 -9.96 -2.89
C PRO A 304 -18.50 -9.59 -4.35
N GLU A 305 -18.77 -10.50 -5.29
CA GLU A 305 -18.61 -10.26 -6.74
C GLU A 305 -19.44 -9.08 -7.27
N ARG A 306 -20.48 -8.63 -6.55
CA ARG A 306 -21.28 -7.47 -6.96
C ARG A 306 -20.45 -6.19 -7.05
N VAL A 307 -19.43 -6.04 -6.20
CA VAL A 307 -18.56 -4.86 -6.22
C VAL A 307 -17.85 -4.71 -7.56
N ALA A 308 -17.55 -5.80 -8.27
CA ALA A 308 -16.89 -5.78 -9.57
C ALA A 308 -17.83 -5.87 -10.79
N LYS A 309 -19.15 -5.95 -10.57
CA LYS A 309 -20.15 -6.11 -11.65
C LYS A 309 -21.15 -4.96 -11.74
N ASP A 310 -21.28 -4.19 -10.67
CA ASP A 310 -22.22 -3.08 -10.58
C ASP A 310 -21.46 -1.76 -10.75
N GLU A 311 -21.78 -1.03 -11.83
CA GLU A 311 -21.08 0.20 -12.22
C GLU A 311 -21.16 1.32 -11.16
N LYS A 312 -22.10 1.22 -10.20
CA LYS A 312 -22.18 2.15 -9.06
C LYS A 312 -21.36 1.64 -7.88
N LEU A 313 -21.37 0.33 -7.60
CA LEU A 313 -20.63 -0.23 -6.47
C LEU A 313 -19.11 -0.13 -6.62
N VAL A 314 -18.58 -0.17 -7.85
CA VAL A 314 -17.12 0.02 -8.08
C VAL A 314 -16.61 1.37 -7.56
N TRP A 315 -17.44 2.41 -7.63
CA TRP A 315 -17.13 3.75 -7.14
C TRP A 315 -17.59 3.96 -5.71
N TRP A 316 -18.74 3.40 -5.34
CA TRP A 316 -19.28 3.52 -3.99
C TRP A 316 -18.40 2.82 -2.97
N SER A 317 -17.76 1.70 -3.30
CA SER A 317 -16.79 1.09 -2.37
C SER A 317 -15.62 2.03 -2.08
N ALA A 318 -15.09 2.72 -3.08
CA ALA A 318 -13.98 3.67 -2.94
C ALA A 318 -14.38 4.91 -2.14
N LEU A 319 -15.48 5.56 -2.50
CA LEU A 319 -15.95 6.77 -1.80
C LEU A 319 -16.47 6.45 -0.40
N TRP A 320 -17.08 5.29 -0.18
CA TRP A 320 -17.38 4.82 1.19
C TRP A 320 -16.09 4.65 1.98
N TYR A 321 -15.11 3.94 1.43
CA TYR A 321 -13.86 3.71 2.15
C TYR A 321 -13.17 5.02 2.54
N TRP A 322 -13.17 5.98 1.62
CA TRP A 322 -12.58 7.30 1.78
C TRP A 322 -13.20 8.13 2.92
N ASN A 323 -14.53 8.05 3.05
CA ASN A 323 -15.31 8.91 3.95
C ASN A 323 -15.71 8.22 5.27
N ASP A 324 -15.52 6.92 5.41
CA ASP A 324 -15.90 6.15 6.59
C ASP A 324 -14.85 6.24 7.71
N GLU A 325 -15.30 6.24 8.97
CA GLU A 325 -14.38 6.23 10.12
C GLU A 325 -13.88 4.81 10.36
N ARG A 326 -12.55 4.63 10.35
CA ARG A 326 -11.90 3.33 10.57
C ARG A 326 -11.05 3.36 11.80
N TRP A 327 -10.60 2.18 12.21
CA TRP A 327 -9.75 2.02 13.40
C TRP A 327 -8.48 2.89 13.37
N ASN A 328 -7.95 3.19 12.18
CA ASN A 328 -6.76 4.02 11.98
C ASN A 328 -7.06 5.43 11.43
N GLY A 329 -8.34 5.82 11.34
CA GLY A 329 -8.81 7.16 10.98
C GLY A 329 -9.73 7.22 9.77
N ASN A 330 -10.03 8.44 9.35
CA ASN A 330 -10.89 8.77 8.22
C ASN A 330 -10.06 9.54 7.18
N ILE A 331 -10.07 9.09 5.92
CA ILE A 331 -9.18 9.68 4.88
C ILE A 331 -9.63 11.09 4.53
N HIS A 332 -10.93 11.29 4.26
CA HIS A 332 -11.50 12.59 3.93
C HIS A 332 -11.09 13.67 4.93
N LYS A 333 -11.18 13.38 6.24
CA LYS A 333 -10.87 14.33 7.31
C LYS A 333 -9.40 14.79 7.36
N VAL A 334 -8.46 14.00 6.84
CA VAL A 334 -7.02 14.27 7.04
C VAL A 334 -6.29 14.60 5.74
N VAL A 335 -6.77 14.10 4.60
CA VAL A 335 -5.98 13.99 3.37
C VAL A 335 -5.57 15.34 2.76
N GLY A 336 -6.39 16.38 2.93
CA GLY A 336 -6.11 17.71 2.41
C GLY A 336 -5.10 18.53 3.24
N HIS A 337 -4.72 18.05 4.42
CA HIS A 337 -3.78 18.71 5.34
C HIS A 337 -2.32 18.24 5.16
N PRO A 338 -1.31 19.00 5.66
CA PRO A 338 0.08 18.55 5.64
C PRO A 338 0.26 17.18 6.31
N GLY A 339 0.93 16.24 5.64
CA GLY A 339 1.02 14.85 6.12
C GLY A 339 -0.22 13.98 5.89
N GLY A 340 -1.32 14.57 5.41
CA GLY A 340 -2.58 13.91 5.12
C GLY A 340 -2.45 12.78 4.10
N PHE A 341 -1.63 12.98 3.05
CA PHE A 341 -1.39 11.95 2.04
C PHE A 341 -0.70 10.70 2.60
N ALA A 342 0.30 10.88 3.46
CA ALA A 342 0.97 9.77 4.16
C ALA A 342 -0.02 9.02 5.07
N LYS A 343 -0.88 9.76 5.76
CA LYS A 343 -1.94 9.17 6.61
C LYS A 343 -2.97 8.41 5.78
N ALA A 344 -3.39 8.93 4.63
CA ALA A 344 -4.26 8.23 3.70
C ALA A 344 -3.61 6.92 3.24
N THR A 345 -2.33 6.94 2.87
CA THR A 345 -1.56 5.74 2.50
C THR A 345 -1.50 4.73 3.64
N ASN A 346 -1.33 5.18 4.89
CA ASN A 346 -1.34 4.29 6.05
C ASN A 346 -2.72 3.71 6.36
N ILE A 347 -3.78 4.52 6.21
CA ILE A 347 -5.17 4.05 6.34
C ILE A 347 -5.48 3.01 5.26
N ILE A 348 -4.90 3.20 4.07
CA ILE A 348 -5.04 2.28 2.96
C ILE A 348 -4.20 1.03 3.19
N ASN A 349 -2.87 1.08 3.23
CA ASN A 349 -2.06 -0.14 3.27
C ASN A 349 -0.86 -0.02 4.22
N GLY A 350 -1.07 0.60 5.38
CA GLY A 350 0.01 0.92 6.31
C GLY A 350 0.81 -0.28 6.81
N GLY A 351 0.15 -1.43 6.99
CA GLY A 351 0.81 -2.65 7.45
C GLY A 351 1.86 -3.22 6.47
N LEU A 352 1.81 -2.81 5.20
CA LEU A 352 2.76 -3.23 4.17
C LEU A 352 3.64 -2.11 3.67
N GLU A 353 3.15 -0.87 3.67
CA GLU A 353 3.80 0.26 2.99
C GLU A 353 4.41 1.31 3.93
N CYS A 354 4.05 1.31 5.22
CA CYS A 354 4.47 2.33 6.18
C CYS A 354 5.42 1.78 7.27
N GLY A 355 6.10 2.70 7.95
CA GLY A 355 7.16 2.42 8.92
C GLY A 355 8.57 2.54 8.33
N VAL A 356 9.61 2.47 9.16
CA VAL A 356 11.01 2.72 8.74
C VAL A 356 11.53 1.68 7.74
N ASN A 357 11.02 0.45 7.78
CA ASN A 357 11.39 -0.61 6.84
C ASN A 357 10.20 -1.52 6.47
N PRO A 358 9.26 -1.02 5.67
CA PRO A 358 8.07 -1.76 5.26
C PRO A 358 8.41 -2.91 4.31
N ARG A 359 7.51 -3.89 4.22
CA ARG A 359 7.65 -5.01 3.27
C ARG A 359 7.49 -4.57 1.82
N ASN A 360 6.65 -3.57 1.56
CA ASN A 360 6.30 -3.08 0.23
C ASN A 360 6.65 -1.60 0.08
N ARG A 361 7.96 -1.32 0.01
CA ARG A 361 8.45 0.07 0.03
C ARG A 361 8.15 0.88 -1.23
N ASP A 362 8.10 0.23 -2.38
CA ASP A 362 8.03 0.93 -3.67
C ASP A 362 6.61 1.31 -4.08
N SER A 363 5.59 0.69 -3.47
CA SER A 363 4.19 1.07 -3.69
C SER A 363 3.93 2.49 -3.19
N GLU A 364 4.40 2.84 -1.99
CA GLU A 364 4.28 4.21 -1.46
C GLU A 364 4.93 5.25 -2.38
N LYS A 365 6.12 4.96 -2.93
CA LYS A 365 6.78 5.86 -3.90
C LYS A 365 5.90 6.10 -5.12
N SER A 366 5.22 5.06 -5.61
CA SER A 366 4.30 5.15 -6.75
C SER A 366 3.03 5.93 -6.40
N ARG A 367 2.51 5.79 -5.17
CA ARG A 367 1.41 6.62 -4.64
C ARG A 367 1.81 8.10 -4.60
N ILE A 368 2.97 8.42 -4.03
CA ILE A 368 3.50 9.79 -3.94
C ILE A 368 3.71 10.38 -5.34
N ALA A 369 4.28 9.62 -6.28
CA ALA A 369 4.48 10.08 -7.65
C ALA A 369 3.15 10.40 -8.35
N SER A 370 2.15 9.52 -8.19
CA SER A 370 0.81 9.73 -8.76
C SER A 370 0.12 10.93 -8.11
N PHE A 371 0.22 11.09 -6.79
CA PHE A 371 -0.32 12.26 -6.09
C PHE A 371 0.29 13.56 -6.58
N LYS A 372 1.61 13.64 -6.71
CA LYS A 372 2.28 14.83 -7.25
C LYS A 372 1.82 15.14 -8.68
N LYS A 373 1.77 14.13 -9.55
CA LYS A 373 1.25 14.26 -10.91
C LYS A 373 -0.17 14.85 -10.93
N PHE A 374 -1.07 14.36 -10.08
CA PHE A 374 -2.44 14.87 -10.05
C PHE A 374 -2.55 16.25 -9.39
N CYS A 375 -1.75 16.55 -8.38
CA CYS A 375 -1.62 17.89 -7.83
C CYS A 375 -1.20 18.90 -8.90
N ASP A 376 -0.18 18.58 -9.70
CA ASP A 376 0.28 19.42 -10.81
C ASP A 376 -0.83 19.65 -11.85
N LEU A 377 -1.54 18.59 -12.24
CA LEU A 377 -2.67 18.67 -13.19
C LEU A 377 -3.84 19.51 -12.67
N LEU A 378 -4.08 19.49 -11.35
CA LEU A 378 -5.15 20.24 -10.71
C LEU A 378 -4.72 21.63 -10.24
N GLY A 379 -3.45 22.00 -10.44
CA GLY A 379 -2.92 23.33 -10.11
C GLY A 379 -2.82 23.58 -8.61
N VAL A 380 -2.46 22.57 -7.81
CA VAL A 380 -2.27 22.68 -6.36
C VAL A 380 -0.92 22.13 -5.94
N ALA A 381 -0.28 22.75 -4.93
CA ALA A 381 0.93 22.19 -4.35
C ALA A 381 0.59 20.93 -3.52
N PRO A 382 1.38 19.84 -3.63
CA PRO A 382 1.12 18.60 -2.88
C PRO A 382 1.32 18.75 -1.36
N GLY A 383 2.05 19.79 -0.93
CA GLY A 383 2.45 19.98 0.46
C GLY A 383 3.60 19.06 0.88
N ASP A 384 3.88 19.06 2.18
CA ASP A 384 5.00 18.34 2.79
C ASP A 384 4.55 17.05 3.51
N ASN A 385 5.52 16.28 4.03
CA ASN A 385 5.29 15.06 4.82
C ASN A 385 4.52 13.96 4.06
N LEU A 386 4.81 13.80 2.78
CA LEU A 386 4.09 12.87 1.89
C LEU A 386 4.37 11.39 2.16
N SER A 387 5.44 11.08 2.91
CA SER A 387 5.85 9.70 3.19
C SER A 387 5.47 9.26 4.60
N CYS A 388 4.92 8.06 4.71
CA CYS A 388 4.75 7.28 5.92
C CYS A 388 5.91 6.31 6.21
N GLN A 389 7.00 6.37 5.44
CA GLN A 389 8.22 5.55 5.63
C GLN A 389 9.32 6.26 6.44
N THR A 390 8.93 7.15 7.34
CA THR A 390 9.85 7.92 8.18
C THR A 390 9.67 7.57 9.65
N ALA A 391 10.69 7.85 10.47
CA ALA A 391 10.59 7.68 11.92
C ALA A 391 9.60 8.68 12.57
N ASP A 392 9.29 9.78 11.86
CA ASP A 392 8.40 10.84 12.32
C ASP A 392 6.92 10.56 12.00
N PHE A 393 6.62 9.46 11.30
CA PHE A 393 5.26 9.03 10.99
C PHE A 393 4.71 8.06 12.06
N PRO A 394 3.42 8.16 12.47
CA PRO A 394 2.42 9.14 12.04
C PRO A 394 2.66 10.54 12.64
N PRO A 395 2.26 11.63 11.96
CA PRO A 395 2.38 12.97 12.53
C PRO A 395 1.58 13.09 13.83
N LYS A 396 2.12 13.82 14.81
CA LYS A 396 1.49 14.02 16.13
C LYS A 396 0.19 14.82 16.08
N ALA A 397 -0.04 15.59 15.02
CA ALA A 397 -1.25 16.35 14.79
C ALA A 397 -1.65 16.22 13.31
N LEU A 398 -2.84 15.68 13.08
CA LEU A 398 -3.56 15.63 11.80
C LEU A 398 -5.03 15.89 12.06
#